data_AF-A0A1D1W9D7-F1
#
_entry.id   AF-A0A1D1W9D7-F1
#
_cell.length_a   1.000
_cell.length_b   1.000
_cell.length_c   1.000
_cell.angle_alpha   90.00
_cell.angle_beta   90.00
_cell.angle_gamma   90.00
#
_symmetry.space_group_name_H-M   'P 1'
#
loop_
_entity.id
_entity.type
_entity.pdbx_description
1 polymer ?
#
loop_
_entity_poly.entity_id
_entity_poly.type
_entity_poly.pdbx_seq_one_letter_code
_entity_poly.pdbx_strand_id
1 'polypeptide(L)'
;MEAQRELETAFGNQGLTLPPKLLLFMEKASHGLEGREARFAIYRALCSQIFDVEQSMARAGPKSVLMYPPALLEYIRKIHGGEVAGGSGRGKMIVTLETIALMKWC
;
A
#
# COMPACT_ATOMS: atom_id res chain seq x y z
N MET A 1 -14.66 8.00 -9.21
CA MET A 1 -13.47 7.42 -9.86
C MET A 1 -13.60 5.91 -9.84
N GLU A 2 -13.34 5.23 -10.96
CA GLU A 2 -13.44 3.76 -11.10
C GLU A 2 -12.46 3.02 -10.17
N ALA A 3 -11.23 3.50 -10.06
CA ALA A 3 -10.17 2.90 -9.24
C ALA A 3 -10.53 2.79 -7.74
N GLN A 4 -11.18 3.81 -7.17
CA GLN A 4 -11.61 3.78 -5.77
C GLN A 4 -12.68 2.71 -5.54
N ARG A 5 -13.68 2.61 -6.42
CA ARG A 5 -14.77 1.63 -6.30
C ARG A 5 -14.26 0.19 -6.39
N GLU A 6 -13.28 -0.06 -7.24
CA GLU A 6 -12.65 -1.38 -7.33
C GLU A 6 -11.86 -1.72 -6.07
N LEU A 7 -11.15 -0.74 -5.50
CA LEU A 7 -10.46 -0.93 -4.23
C LEU A 7 -11.48 -1.21 -3.11
N GLU A 8 -12.57 -0.43 -3.03
CA GLU A 8 -13.67 -0.68 -2.09
C GLU A 8 -14.27 -2.09 -2.27
N THR A 9 -14.47 -2.52 -3.50
CA THR A 9 -14.97 -3.87 -3.82
C THR A 9 -13.98 -4.94 -3.37
N ALA A 10 -12.68 -4.74 -3.55
CA ALA A 10 -11.66 -5.68 -3.11
C ALA A 10 -11.63 -5.85 -1.58
N PHE A 11 -11.83 -4.76 -0.83
CA PHE A 11 -12.03 -4.83 0.62
C PHE A 11 -13.36 -5.52 0.97
N GLY A 12 -14.45 -5.15 0.31
CA GLY A 12 -15.78 -5.72 0.54
C GLY A 12 -15.84 -7.23 0.30
N ASN A 13 -15.14 -7.74 -0.71
CA ASN A 13 -15.02 -9.17 -0.99
C ASN A 13 -14.33 -9.97 0.13
N GLN A 14 -13.63 -9.29 1.04
CA GLN A 14 -13.01 -9.89 2.23
C GLN A 14 -13.79 -9.56 3.52
N GLY A 15 -14.99 -8.96 3.43
CA GLY A 15 -15.75 -8.49 4.59
C GLY A 15 -15.11 -7.30 5.30
N LEU A 16 -14.19 -6.59 4.64
CA LEU A 16 -13.48 -5.45 5.18
C LEU A 16 -14.06 -4.14 4.64
N THR A 17 -13.83 -3.06 5.37
CA THR A 17 -14.14 -1.70 4.90
C THR A 17 -12.83 -1.01 4.50
N LEU A 18 -12.82 -0.34 3.34
CA LEU A 18 -11.70 0.49 2.92
C LEU A 18 -11.47 1.60 3.97
N PRO A 19 -10.27 1.70 4.59
CA PRO A 19 -10.02 2.75 5.57
C PRO A 19 -10.15 4.14 4.92
N PRO A 20 -11.03 5.03 5.40
CA PRO A 20 -11.29 6.32 4.75
C PRO A 20 -10.03 7.19 4.63
N LYS A 21 -9.16 7.09 5.63
CA LYS A 21 -7.90 7.84 5.71
C LYS A 21 -6.77 7.26 4.85
N LEU A 22 -6.87 6.03 4.36
CA LEU A 22 -5.86 5.42 3.50
C LEU A 22 -5.70 6.22 2.19
N LEU A 23 -6.82 6.62 1.59
CA LEU A 23 -6.79 7.40 0.34
C LEU A 23 -6.14 8.77 0.55
N LEU A 24 -6.58 9.51 1.58
CA LEU A 24 -5.99 10.79 1.99
C LEU A 24 -4.48 10.65 2.29
N PHE A 25 -4.07 9.56 2.91
CA PHE A 25 -2.66 9.28 3.19
C PHE A 25 -1.84 9.12 1.90
N MET A 26 -2.35 8.35 0.93
CA MET A 26 -1.68 8.16 -0.35
C MET A 26 -1.64 9.46 -1.17
N GLU A 27 -2.72 10.23 -1.18
CA GLU A 27 -2.80 11.54 -1.85
C GLU A 27 -1.78 12.53 -1.27
N LYS A 28 -1.64 12.58 0.05
CA LYS A 28 -0.60 13.40 0.71
C LYS A 28 0.80 12.93 0.35
N ALA A 29 1.02 11.62 0.28
CA ALA A 29 2.33 11.05 -0.04
C ALA A 29 2.78 11.36 -1.47
N SER A 30 1.85 11.46 -2.43
CA SER A 30 2.14 11.79 -3.83
C SER A 30 1.92 13.26 -4.19
N HIS A 31 1.69 14.15 -3.22
CA HIS A 31 1.37 15.54 -3.50
C HIS A 31 2.46 16.23 -4.33
N GLY A 32 2.08 16.81 -5.48
CA GLY A 32 2.99 17.48 -6.40
C GLY A 32 3.92 16.54 -7.20
N LEU A 33 3.71 15.22 -7.10
CA LEU A 33 4.48 14.21 -7.83
C LEU A 33 3.62 13.53 -8.89
N GLU A 34 4.26 13.04 -9.95
CA GLU A 34 3.59 12.31 -11.02
C GLU A 34 4.32 11.01 -11.37
N GLY A 35 3.62 10.14 -12.11
CA GLY A 35 4.22 8.97 -12.71
C GLY A 35 4.95 8.08 -11.71
N ARG A 36 6.19 7.74 -12.03
CA ARG A 36 7.03 6.87 -11.21
C ARG A 36 7.27 7.47 -9.82
N GLU A 37 7.55 8.76 -9.72
CA GLU A 37 7.94 9.40 -8.46
C GLU A 37 6.79 9.38 -7.44
N ALA A 38 5.57 9.68 -7.89
CA ALA A 38 4.37 9.57 -7.08
C ALA A 38 4.18 8.16 -6.50
N ARG A 39 4.32 7.12 -7.34
CA ARG A 39 4.19 5.72 -6.90
C ARG A 39 5.24 5.36 -5.86
N PHE A 40 6.51 5.72 -6.10
CA PHE A 40 7.58 5.45 -5.15
C PHE A 40 7.38 6.19 -3.81
N ALA A 41 6.89 7.43 -3.83
CA ALA A 41 6.56 8.17 -2.63
C ALA A 41 5.44 7.48 -1.82
N ILE A 42 4.37 7.04 -2.48
CA ILE A 42 3.29 6.26 -1.86
C ILE A 42 3.84 4.95 -1.26
N TYR A 43 4.61 4.17 -2.03
CA TYR A 43 5.18 2.91 -1.52
C TYR A 43 6.10 3.11 -0.33
N ARG A 44 6.88 4.20 -0.31
CA ARG A 44 7.74 4.56 0.82
C ARG A 44 6.92 4.99 2.04
N ALA A 45 5.87 5.77 1.84
CA ALA A 45 4.97 6.19 2.92
C ALA A 45 4.24 5.00 3.54
N LEU A 46 3.66 4.13 2.70
CA LEU A 46 3.04 2.87 3.16
C LEU A 46 4.06 2.00 3.90
N CYS A 47 5.28 1.84 3.36
CA CYS A 47 6.34 1.06 3.97
C CYS A 47 6.67 1.60 5.37
N SER A 48 6.81 2.92 5.50
CA SER A 48 7.06 3.58 6.79
C SER A 48 5.89 3.38 7.75
N GLN A 49 4.64 3.51 7.30
CA GLN A 49 3.46 3.28 8.15
C GLN A 49 3.40 1.83 8.66
N ILE A 50 3.71 0.86 7.81
CA ILE A 50 3.73 -0.56 8.18
C ILE A 50 4.85 -0.83 9.17
N PHE A 51 6.06 -0.32 8.89
CA PHE A 51 7.20 -0.50 9.79
C PHE A 51 7.11 0.32 11.07
N ASP A 52 6.41 1.45 11.12
CA ASP A 52 6.16 2.21 12.35
C ASP A 52 5.17 1.46 13.26
N VAL A 53 4.21 0.74 12.68
CA VAL A 53 3.38 -0.22 13.43
C VAL A 53 4.22 -1.41 13.92
N GLU A 54 5.17 -1.89 13.11
CA GLU A 54 6.09 -2.97 13.50
C GLU A 54 7.27 -2.53 14.39
N GLN A 55 7.59 -1.24 14.50
CA GLN A 55 8.71 -0.68 15.28
C GLN A 55 8.51 -0.80 16.80
N SER A 56 7.34 -1.26 17.25
CA SER A 56 7.19 -1.83 18.60
C SER A 56 8.04 -3.11 18.80
N MET A 57 8.63 -3.66 17.74
CA MET A 57 9.53 -4.81 17.79
C MET A 57 10.89 -4.46 17.17
N ALA A 58 11.87 -4.15 18.01
CA ALA A 58 13.27 -4.04 17.62
C ALA A 58 13.72 -5.31 16.86
N ARG A 59 14.00 -5.20 15.56
CA ARG A 59 14.52 -6.34 14.78
C ARG A 59 15.82 -6.00 14.06
N ALA A 60 16.90 -6.62 14.57
CA ALA A 60 18.00 -7.10 13.76
C ALA A 60 17.50 -8.31 12.95
N GLY A 61 16.96 -8.05 11.75
CA GLY A 61 16.45 -9.09 10.85
C GLY A 61 16.81 -8.79 9.39
N PRO A 62 16.72 -9.77 8.48
CA PRO A 62 17.06 -9.59 7.07
C PRO A 62 16.22 -8.46 6.43
N LYS A 63 16.76 -7.82 5.39
CA LYS A 63 16.04 -6.81 4.59
C LYS A 63 14.74 -7.41 4.05
N SER A 64 13.61 -7.14 4.70
CA SER A 64 12.29 -7.57 4.26
C SER A 64 11.81 -6.73 3.09
N VAL A 65 11.33 -7.37 2.03
CA VAL A 65 10.65 -6.67 0.92
C VAL A 65 9.15 -6.76 1.15
N LEU A 66 8.46 -5.62 1.25
CA LEU A 66 6.99 -5.59 1.35
C LEU A 66 6.36 -5.89 -0.01
N MET A 67 5.44 -6.84 -0.05
CA MET A 67 4.51 -7.03 -1.17
C MET A 67 3.15 -6.49 -0.80
N TYR A 68 2.72 -5.42 -1.47
CA TYR A 68 1.38 -4.88 -1.29
C TYR A 68 0.32 -5.73 -2.00
N PRO A 69 -0.94 -5.71 -1.52
CA PRO A 69 -2.06 -6.38 -2.18
C PRO A 69 -2.20 -5.92 -3.64
N PRO A 70 -2.53 -6.84 -4.58
CA PRO A 70 -2.71 -6.49 -5.99
C PRO A 70 -3.70 -5.35 -6.22
N ALA A 71 -4.81 -5.33 -5.49
CA ALA A 71 -5.82 -4.28 -5.58
C ALA A 71 -5.29 -2.88 -5.22
N LEU A 72 -4.39 -2.80 -4.23
CA LEU A 72 -3.76 -1.53 -3.84
C LEU A 72 -2.77 -1.06 -4.92
N LEU A 73 -1.96 -1.99 -5.45
CA LEU A 73 -1.03 -1.69 -6.55
C LEU A 73 -1.78 -1.23 -7.80
N GLU A 74 -2.92 -1.85 -8.11
CA GLU A 74 -3.76 -1.47 -9.23
C GLU A 74 -4.40 -0.09 -9.03
N TYR A 75 -4.89 0.21 -7.83
CA TYR A 75 -5.38 1.56 -7.50
C TYR A 75 -4.30 2.61 -7.78
N ILE A 76 -3.10 2.44 -7.20
CA ILE A 76 -1.97 3.37 -7.36
C ILE A 76 -1.59 3.54 -8.85
N ARG A 77 -1.64 2.45 -9.62
CA ARG A 77 -1.38 2.45 -11.06
C ARG A 77 -2.46 3.19 -11.85
N LYS A 78 -3.74 3.04 -11.51
CA LYS A 78 -4.83 3.75 -12.20
C LYS A 78 -4.76 5.26 -11.95
N ILE A 79 -4.23 5.68 -10.80
CA ILE A 79 -4.04 7.10 -10.48
C ILE A 79 -2.77 7.68 -11.12
N HIS A 80 -1.64 6.97 -11.08
CA HIS A 80 -0.33 7.51 -11.46
C HIS A 80 0.35 6.80 -12.66
N GLY A 81 -0.35 5.91 -13.36
CA GLY A 81 0.15 5.13 -14.51
C GLY A 81 1.19 4.04 -14.15
N GLY A 82 1.80 3.44 -15.17
CA GLY A 82 2.96 2.52 -15.05
C GLY A 82 2.65 1.02 -15.19
N GLU A 83 3.71 0.22 -15.35
CA GLU A 83 3.67 -1.25 -15.41
C GLU A 83 4.36 -1.85 -14.17
N VAL A 84 3.84 -2.96 -13.66
CA VAL A 84 4.46 -3.71 -12.56
C VAL A 84 5.09 -4.98 -13.12
N ALA A 85 6.42 -5.07 -13.06
CA ALA A 85 7.11 -6.33 -13.26
C ALA A 85 7.09 -7.12 -11.93
N GLY A 86 6.59 -8.36 -11.96
CA GLY A 86 6.57 -9.22 -10.78
C GLY A 86 7.98 -9.55 -10.30
N GLY A 87 8.31 -9.20 -9.05
CA GLY A 87 9.61 -9.57 -8.45
C GLY A 87 9.63 -11.03 -7.96
N SER A 88 10.80 -11.66 -7.90
CA SER A 88 10.98 -13.04 -7.43
C SER A 88 10.75 -13.17 -5.91
N GLY A 89 9.81 -14.02 -5.50
CA GLY A 89 9.20 -14.13 -4.15
C GLY A 89 10.07 -14.38 -2.91
N ARG A 90 11.41 -14.37 -2.97
CA ARG A 90 12.25 -14.74 -1.81
C ARG A 90 12.49 -13.55 -0.87
N GLY A 91 12.31 -13.75 0.44
CA GLY A 91 12.58 -12.73 1.48
C GLY A 91 11.49 -11.66 1.64
N LYS A 92 10.25 -11.98 1.27
CA LYS A 92 9.16 -10.99 1.21
C LYS A 92 8.18 -11.11 2.36
N MET A 93 7.80 -9.98 2.93
CA MET A 93 6.67 -9.87 3.83
C MET A 93 5.44 -9.49 2.99
N ILE A 94 4.41 -10.33 3.02
CA ILE A 94 3.17 -10.11 2.27
C ILE A 94 2.25 -9.26 3.14
N VAL A 95 1.93 -8.06 2.67
CA VAL A 95 0.93 -7.18 3.27
C VAL A 95 -0.43 -7.60 2.74
N THR A 96 -1.38 -7.90 3.62
CA THR A 96 -2.76 -8.26 3.23
C THR A 96 -3.70 -7.05 3.28
N LEU A 97 -4.87 -7.13 2.64
CA LEU A 97 -5.90 -6.09 2.78
C LEU A 97 -6.38 -5.99 4.25
N GLU A 98 -6.42 -7.10 4.98
CA GLU A 98 -6.70 -7.13 6.41
C GLU A 98 -5.64 -6.35 7.22
N THR A 99 -4.36 -6.55 6.92
CA THR A 99 -3.26 -5.80 7.54
C THR A 99 -3.46 -4.28 7.34
N ILE A 100 -3.86 -3.88 6.14
CA ILE A 100 -4.15 -2.47 5.81
C ILE A 100 -5.43 -1.97 6.49
N ALA A 101 -6.46 -2.81 6.59
CA ALA A 101 -7.73 -2.47 7.22
C ALA A 101 -7.57 -2.19 8.73
N LEU A 102 -6.71 -2.96 9.40
CA LEU A 102 -6.47 -2.87 10.84
C LEU A 102 -5.46 -1.77 11.22
N MET A 103 -4.78 -1.18 10.24
CA MET A 103 -3.83 -0.09 10.49
C MET A 103 -4.54 1.19 10.96
N LYS A 104 -3.90 1.85 11.94
CA LYS A 104 -4.27 3.23 12.29
C LYS A 104 -3.66 4.18 11.28
N TRP A 105 -4.48 4.74 10.40
CA TRP A 105 -4.07 5.76 9.44
C TRP A 105 -4.14 7.14 10.09
N CYS A 106 -3.03 7.88 10.09
CA CYS A 106 -2.92 9.21 10.69
C CYS A 106 -3.47 10.30 9.77
#